data_AF-A0AAJ4A2Q2-F1
#
_entry.id   AF-A0AAJ4A2Q2-F1
#
_cell.length_a   1.000
_cell.length_b   1.000
_cell.length_c   1.000
_cell.angle_alpha   90.00
_cell.angle_beta   90.00
_cell.angle_gamma   90.00
#
_symmetry.space_group_name_H-M   'P 1'
#
loop_
_entity.id
_entity.type
_entity.pdbx_description
1 polymer ?
#
loop_
_entity_poly.entity_id
_entity_poly.type
_entity_poly.pdbx_seq_one_letter_code
_entity_poly.pdbx_strand_id
1 'polypeptide(L)'
;MNIPKLSKYDLLFPDPNSANEDGIVAWGGDLNPSRLIRAYQNGIFPWYGKDDPIIWWSTDPRLIMELDDFKLSRSLKKSMKKFKYKFDTNFTEVIKQCSSIKRENQNGTWIQDDIIEAYSVLYDMGVAHSAESYKDGELVGGLYGVVIGKVFCGESMFSLISDASKSAYAVLVKHLKFWGYDFIDCQVPTDHLKSLGAKEVTKEYFLDRLYRVNMHDIENRWDIEKSLIK
;
A
#
# COMPACT_ATOMS: atom_id res chain seq x y z
N MET A 1 -22.10 -17.86 3.71
CA MET A 1 -22.77 -16.54 3.60
C MET A 1 -22.78 -16.11 2.14
N ASN A 2 -23.84 -15.48 1.66
CA ASN A 2 -23.88 -14.94 0.29
C ASN A 2 -23.10 -13.61 0.28
N ILE A 3 -22.02 -13.52 -0.50
CA ILE A 3 -21.20 -12.30 -0.57
C ILE A 3 -21.97 -11.24 -1.38
N PRO A 4 -22.22 -10.04 -0.83
CA PRO A 4 -23.05 -9.03 -1.49
C PRO A 4 -22.38 -8.46 -2.75
N LYS A 5 -23.19 -8.16 -3.77
CA LYS A 5 -22.78 -7.44 -4.97
C LYS A 5 -22.95 -5.94 -4.74
N LEU A 6 -21.91 -5.15 -4.97
CA LEU A 6 -21.99 -3.70 -4.89
C LEU A 6 -22.74 -3.10 -6.10
N SER A 7 -23.54 -2.08 -5.79
CA SER A 7 -24.17 -1.20 -6.77
C SER A 7 -23.14 -0.29 -7.42
N LYS A 8 -23.32 0.04 -8.71
CA LYS A 8 -22.52 1.07 -9.41
C LYS A 8 -23.00 2.50 -9.13
N TYR A 9 -24.14 2.67 -8.44
CA TYR A 9 -24.81 3.95 -8.26
C TYR A 9 -24.66 4.54 -6.85
N ASP A 10 -24.03 3.80 -5.93
CA ASP A 10 -23.67 4.27 -4.60
C ASP A 10 -22.27 3.78 -4.23
N LEU A 11 -21.71 4.39 -3.19
CA LEU A 11 -20.35 4.12 -2.69
C LEU A 11 -20.37 3.30 -1.39
N LEU A 12 -21.50 2.66 -1.06
CA LEU A 12 -21.64 1.98 0.22
C LEU A 12 -20.90 0.63 0.20
N PHE A 13 -20.25 0.33 1.32
CA PHE A 13 -19.66 -0.96 1.60
C PHE A 13 -20.40 -1.62 2.77
N PRO A 14 -20.54 -2.96 2.75
CA PRO A 14 -20.90 -3.72 3.95
C PRO A 14 -19.90 -3.46 5.08
N ASP A 15 -20.32 -3.75 6.32
CA ASP A 15 -19.41 -3.73 7.47
C ASP A 15 -18.23 -4.69 7.21
N PRO A 16 -16.97 -4.26 7.36
CA PRO A 16 -15.80 -5.15 7.19
C PRO A 16 -15.81 -6.39 8.11
N ASN A 17 -16.54 -6.34 9.23
CA ASN A 17 -16.74 -7.48 10.12
C ASN A 17 -17.72 -8.52 9.57
N SER A 18 -18.49 -8.20 8.51
CA SER A 18 -19.35 -9.16 7.81
C SER A 18 -18.62 -9.93 6.70
N ALA A 19 -17.29 -9.80 6.60
CA ALA A 19 -16.49 -10.56 5.64
C ALA A 19 -16.65 -12.08 5.88
N ASN A 20 -16.52 -12.88 4.83
CA ASN A 20 -16.47 -14.34 4.97
C ASN A 20 -15.14 -14.79 5.63
N GLU A 21 -14.98 -16.11 5.79
CA GLU A 21 -13.78 -16.71 6.39
C GLU A 21 -12.47 -16.37 5.66
N ASP A 22 -12.54 -16.11 4.34
CA ASP A 22 -11.39 -15.68 3.53
C ASP A 22 -11.10 -14.18 3.65
N GLY A 23 -12.02 -13.41 4.23
CA GLY A 23 -11.95 -11.95 4.32
C GLY A 23 -12.61 -11.20 3.15
N ILE A 24 -13.39 -11.85 2.29
CA ILE A 24 -14.15 -11.18 1.23
C ILE A 24 -15.38 -10.49 1.80
N VAL A 25 -15.51 -9.19 1.55
CA VAL A 25 -16.61 -8.33 2.01
C VAL A 25 -17.69 -8.19 0.94
N ALA A 26 -17.29 -7.99 -0.31
CA ALA A 26 -18.21 -7.75 -1.43
C ALA A 26 -17.55 -8.03 -2.79
N TRP A 27 -18.34 -8.04 -3.86
CA TRP A 27 -17.85 -8.07 -5.23
C TRP A 27 -18.60 -7.09 -6.15
N GLY A 28 -18.03 -6.76 -7.30
CA GLY A 28 -18.60 -5.83 -8.27
C GLY A 28 -18.38 -4.36 -7.91
N GLY A 29 -19.30 -3.49 -8.35
CA GLY A 29 -19.11 -2.04 -8.32
C GLY A 29 -18.24 -1.56 -9.48
N ASP A 30 -17.26 -0.70 -9.15
CA ASP A 30 -16.32 -0.03 -10.06
C ASP A 30 -15.05 0.37 -9.29
N LEU A 31 -14.04 0.89 -10.00
CA LEU A 31 -12.83 1.46 -9.39
C LEU A 31 -12.87 3.00 -9.35
N ASN A 32 -14.05 3.60 -9.20
CA ASN A 32 -14.13 5.05 -9.09
C ASN A 32 -13.25 5.53 -7.90
N PRO A 33 -12.44 6.59 -8.05
CA PRO A 33 -11.58 7.09 -6.98
C PRO A 33 -12.33 7.32 -5.65
N SER A 34 -13.56 7.82 -5.71
CA SER A 34 -14.38 8.03 -4.51
C SER A 34 -14.75 6.72 -3.82
N ARG A 35 -14.99 5.64 -4.59
CA ARG A 35 -15.23 4.31 -4.03
C ARG A 35 -13.96 3.74 -3.42
N LEU A 36 -12.82 3.87 -4.07
CA LEU A 36 -11.53 3.38 -3.55
C LEU A 36 -11.20 4.07 -2.23
N ILE A 37 -11.28 5.39 -2.16
CA ILE A 37 -11.07 6.16 -0.92
C ILE A 37 -12.02 5.65 0.17
N ARG A 38 -13.30 5.46 -0.17
CA ARG A 38 -14.29 4.93 0.78
C ARG A 38 -13.94 3.53 1.24
N ALA A 39 -13.46 2.65 0.37
CA ALA A 39 -13.02 1.31 0.72
C ALA A 39 -11.87 1.38 1.75
N TYR A 40 -10.80 2.13 1.45
CA TYR A 40 -9.66 2.25 2.37
C TYR A 40 -10.05 2.89 3.71
N GLN A 41 -10.94 3.89 3.72
CA GLN A 41 -11.49 4.46 4.95
C GLN A 41 -12.20 3.44 5.83
N ASN A 42 -12.74 2.36 5.24
CA ASN A 42 -13.39 1.25 5.94
C ASN A 42 -12.45 0.04 6.12
N GLY A 43 -11.14 0.17 5.83
CA GLY A 43 -10.21 -0.96 5.96
C GLY A 43 -10.41 -2.05 4.90
N ILE A 44 -11.00 -1.68 3.77
CA ILE A 44 -11.32 -2.55 2.63
C ILE A 44 -10.41 -2.19 1.46
N PHE A 45 -9.93 -3.19 0.71
CA PHE A 45 -9.10 -2.98 -0.48
C PHE A 45 -9.53 -3.89 -1.64
N PRO A 46 -9.37 -3.46 -2.91
CA PRO A 46 -9.66 -4.29 -4.07
C PRO A 46 -8.52 -5.28 -4.32
N TRP A 47 -8.85 -6.54 -4.60
CA TRP A 47 -7.85 -7.53 -5.02
C TRP A 47 -8.53 -8.66 -5.81
N TYR A 48 -8.20 -8.81 -7.10
CA TYR A 48 -8.88 -9.76 -7.99
C TYR A 48 -7.98 -10.17 -9.17
N GLY A 49 -8.24 -11.33 -9.75
CA GLY A 49 -7.55 -11.82 -10.93
C GLY A 49 -8.07 -11.21 -12.24
N LYS A 50 -7.39 -11.51 -13.35
CA LYS A 50 -7.71 -10.97 -14.68
C LYS A 50 -9.14 -11.22 -15.14
N ASP A 51 -9.65 -12.41 -14.85
CA ASP A 51 -10.96 -12.87 -15.31
C ASP A 51 -12.02 -12.83 -14.20
N ASP A 52 -11.64 -12.32 -13.02
CA ASP A 52 -12.53 -12.19 -11.87
C ASP A 52 -13.27 -10.84 -11.92
N PRO A 53 -14.50 -10.75 -11.37
CA PRO A 53 -15.08 -9.45 -11.06
C PRO A 53 -14.20 -8.73 -10.03
N ILE A 54 -14.39 -7.42 -9.85
CA ILE A 54 -13.77 -6.71 -8.72
C ILE A 54 -14.19 -7.39 -7.42
N ILE A 55 -13.22 -7.77 -6.58
CA ILE A 55 -13.44 -8.36 -5.25
C ILE A 55 -12.85 -7.43 -4.21
N TRP A 56 -13.59 -7.21 -3.12
CA TRP A 56 -13.25 -6.31 -2.04
C TRP A 56 -13.00 -7.08 -0.75
N TRP A 57 -11.85 -6.84 -0.13
CA TRP A 57 -11.33 -7.65 0.97
C TRP A 57 -11.14 -6.82 2.25
N SER A 58 -11.39 -7.46 3.38
CA SER A 58 -10.93 -7.05 4.71
C SER A 58 -10.52 -8.32 5.46
N THR A 59 -9.22 -8.55 5.57
CA THR A 59 -8.67 -9.81 6.11
C THR A 59 -8.59 -9.82 7.63
N ASP A 60 -8.67 -11.01 8.21
CA ASP A 60 -8.34 -11.29 9.61
C ASP A 60 -7.47 -12.56 9.67
N PRO A 61 -6.20 -12.49 10.13
CA PRO A 61 -5.51 -11.31 10.64
C PRO A 61 -5.22 -10.25 9.56
N ARG A 62 -4.93 -9.03 10.02
CA ARG A 62 -4.42 -7.93 9.20
C ARG A 62 -2.93 -7.72 9.48
N LEU A 63 -2.12 -7.55 8.45
CA LEU A 63 -0.70 -7.24 8.62
C LEU A 63 -0.50 -5.73 8.69
N ILE A 64 0.20 -5.25 9.72
CA ILE A 64 0.60 -3.84 9.85
C ILE A 64 2.09 -3.71 10.11
N MET A 65 2.65 -2.55 9.79
CA MET A 65 3.99 -2.13 10.21
C MET A 65 3.88 -0.90 11.10
N GLU A 66 4.21 -1.04 12.38
CA GLU A 66 4.46 0.13 13.22
C GLU A 66 5.73 0.81 12.73
N LEU A 67 5.69 2.13 12.62
CA LEU A 67 6.83 2.89 12.10
C LEU A 67 8.06 2.77 13.02
N ASP A 68 7.84 2.55 14.33
CA ASP A 68 8.88 2.32 15.33
C ASP A 68 9.45 0.89 15.34
N ASP A 69 8.69 -0.09 14.85
CA ASP A 69 9.10 -1.51 14.86
C ASP A 69 9.94 -1.89 13.63
N PHE A 70 10.11 -0.97 12.67
CA PHE A 70 10.82 -1.24 11.43
C PHE A 70 12.29 -1.63 11.68
N LYS A 71 12.64 -2.85 11.25
CA LYS A 71 13.94 -3.47 11.45
C LYS A 71 14.92 -3.07 10.34
N LEU A 72 15.56 -1.92 10.52
CA LEU A 72 16.65 -1.50 9.65
C LEU A 72 17.94 -2.27 9.93
N SER A 73 18.17 -3.37 9.21
CA SER A 73 19.39 -4.17 9.35
C SER A 73 20.65 -3.39 8.95
N ARG A 74 21.81 -3.79 9.50
CA ARG A 74 23.11 -3.19 9.17
C ARG A 74 23.44 -3.31 7.67
N SER A 75 23.10 -4.43 7.04
CA SER A 75 23.30 -4.66 5.62
C SER A 75 22.40 -3.77 4.78
N LEU A 76 21.12 -3.61 5.15
CA LEU A 76 20.20 -2.72 4.46
C LEU A 76 20.66 -1.26 4.57
N LYS A 77 21.08 -0.80 5.76
CA LYS A 77 21.65 0.55 5.94
C LYS A 77 22.88 0.79 5.05
N LYS A 78 23.72 -0.23 4.82
CA LYS A 78 24.83 -0.13 3.86
C LYS A 78 24.33 -0.08 2.41
N SER A 79 23.33 -0.89 2.06
CA SER A 79 22.72 -0.93 0.72
C SER A 79 22.07 0.40 0.36
N MET A 80 21.43 1.07 1.32
CA MET A 80 20.77 2.35 1.11
C MET A 80 21.69 3.44 0.52
N LYS A 81 23.00 3.36 0.76
CA LYS A 81 23.99 4.32 0.22
C LYS A 81 24.21 4.20 -1.29
N LYS A 82 23.72 3.13 -1.92
CA LYS A 82 23.87 2.85 -3.35
C LYS A 82 22.83 3.57 -4.23
N PHE A 83 21.78 4.11 -3.62
CA PHE A 83 20.61 4.62 -4.33
C PHE A 83 20.38 6.10 -4.03
N LYS A 84 19.75 6.79 -4.96
CA LYS A 84 19.09 8.08 -4.75
C LYS A 84 17.61 7.83 -4.57
N TYR A 85 16.96 8.61 -3.72
CA TYR A 85 15.53 8.44 -3.44
C TYR A 85 14.74 9.64 -3.92
N LYS A 86 13.52 9.36 -4.33
CA LYS A 86 12.51 10.36 -4.69
C LYS A 86 11.14 9.86 -4.23
N PHE A 87 10.22 10.80 -4.08
CA PHE A 87 8.81 10.54 -3.88
C PHE A 87 8.04 11.24 -5.00
N ASP A 88 6.95 10.62 -5.47
CA ASP A 88 6.01 11.24 -6.40
C ASP A 88 6.65 11.86 -7.66
N THR A 89 7.68 11.22 -8.22
CA THR A 89 8.28 11.69 -9.49
C THR A 89 8.03 10.77 -10.67
N ASN A 90 7.62 9.52 -10.43
CA ASN A 90 7.33 8.56 -11.49
C ASN A 90 6.28 7.52 -11.08
N PHE A 91 5.18 7.95 -10.44
CA PHE A 91 4.13 7.08 -9.89
C PHE A 91 3.62 6.04 -10.89
N THR A 92 3.22 6.47 -12.10
CA THR A 92 2.69 5.58 -13.14
C THR A 92 3.70 4.51 -13.55
N GLU A 93 4.99 4.83 -13.60
CA GLU A 93 6.02 3.82 -13.90
C GLU A 93 6.21 2.87 -12.72
N VAL A 94 6.16 3.35 -11.48
CA VAL A 94 6.25 2.49 -10.29
C VAL A 94 5.15 1.43 -10.27
N ILE A 95 3.89 1.80 -10.54
CA ILE A 95 2.77 0.86 -10.58
C ILE A 95 2.86 -0.11 -11.77
N LYS A 96 3.33 0.35 -12.94
CA LYS A 96 3.60 -0.52 -14.11
C LYS A 96 4.73 -1.50 -13.84
N GLN A 97 5.79 -1.08 -13.17
CA GLN A 97 6.86 -2.00 -12.77
C GLN A 97 6.33 -3.02 -11.77
N CYS A 98 5.51 -2.60 -10.80
CA CYS A 98 4.81 -3.52 -9.89
C CYS A 98 3.94 -4.55 -10.62
N SER A 99 3.25 -4.18 -11.70
CA SER A 99 2.44 -5.11 -12.48
C SER A 99 3.26 -6.09 -13.32
N SER A 100 4.53 -5.82 -13.56
CA SER A 100 5.40 -6.70 -14.37
C SER A 100 6.18 -7.75 -13.55
N ILE A 101 6.31 -7.56 -12.23
CA ILE A 101 7.07 -8.48 -11.37
C ILE A 101 6.27 -9.76 -11.13
N LYS A 102 6.82 -10.89 -11.59
CA LYS A 102 6.33 -12.22 -11.20
C LYS A 102 6.66 -12.48 -9.74
N ARG A 103 5.65 -12.82 -8.94
CA ARG A 103 5.82 -13.27 -7.55
C ARG A 103 5.78 -14.79 -7.51
N GLU A 104 6.62 -15.40 -6.67
CA GLU A 104 6.57 -16.85 -6.45
C GLU A 104 5.16 -17.24 -6.01
N ASN A 105 4.60 -18.28 -6.63
CA ASN A 105 3.23 -18.77 -6.41
C ASN A 105 2.08 -17.84 -6.85
N GLN A 106 2.33 -16.80 -7.66
CA GLN A 106 1.27 -16.03 -8.31
C GLN A 106 1.27 -16.27 -9.83
N ASN A 107 0.13 -16.73 -10.36
CA ASN A 107 -0.12 -16.83 -11.79
C ASN A 107 -0.45 -15.45 -12.36
N GLY A 108 0.58 -14.61 -12.51
CA GLY A 108 0.44 -13.23 -12.97
C GLY A 108 0.27 -12.22 -11.84
N THR A 109 0.12 -10.95 -12.20
CA THR A 109 -0.15 -9.86 -11.25
C THR A 109 -1.62 -9.49 -11.30
N TRP A 110 -2.17 -9.10 -10.16
CA TRP A 110 -3.54 -8.58 -10.04
C TRP A 110 -3.64 -7.12 -10.51
N ILE A 111 -2.50 -6.45 -10.71
CA ILE A 111 -2.41 -5.05 -11.12
C ILE A 111 -2.60 -4.99 -12.64
N GLN A 112 -3.84 -4.81 -13.05
CA GLN A 112 -4.26 -4.68 -14.45
C GLN A 112 -4.34 -3.20 -14.87
N ASP A 113 -4.66 -2.96 -16.14
CA ASP A 113 -4.72 -1.60 -16.70
C ASP A 113 -5.75 -0.71 -15.98
N ASP A 114 -6.87 -1.28 -15.52
CA ASP A 114 -7.91 -0.58 -14.75
C ASP A 114 -7.43 -0.15 -13.36
N ILE A 115 -6.65 -1.00 -12.67
CA ILE A 115 -5.96 -0.66 -11.41
C ILE A 115 -4.92 0.43 -11.66
N ILE A 116 -4.12 0.32 -12.73
CA ILE A 116 -3.11 1.33 -13.08
C ILE A 116 -3.79 2.69 -13.30
N GLU A 117 -4.88 2.72 -14.07
CA GLU A 117 -5.65 3.93 -14.33
C GLU A 117 -6.25 4.49 -13.05
N ALA A 118 -6.97 3.69 -12.28
CA ALA A 118 -7.66 4.14 -11.08
C ALA A 118 -6.71 4.70 -10.02
N TYR A 119 -5.56 4.07 -9.80
CA TYR A 119 -4.57 4.55 -8.84
C TYR A 119 -3.74 5.71 -9.37
N SER A 120 -3.57 5.84 -10.69
CA SER A 120 -2.98 7.07 -11.27
C SER A 120 -3.90 8.27 -11.05
N VAL A 121 -5.22 8.08 -11.13
CA VAL A 121 -6.18 9.15 -10.77
C VAL A 121 -6.10 9.47 -9.28
N LEU A 122 -5.95 8.47 -8.40
CA LEU A 122 -5.73 8.72 -6.97
C LEU A 122 -4.43 9.49 -6.70
N TYR A 123 -3.38 9.25 -7.49
CA TYR A 123 -2.14 10.01 -7.42
C TYR A 123 -2.35 11.46 -7.84
N ASP A 124 -3.05 11.70 -8.96
CA ASP A 124 -3.39 13.06 -9.42
C ASP A 124 -4.26 13.82 -8.40
N MET A 125 -5.05 13.09 -7.60
CA MET A 125 -5.84 13.63 -6.49
C MET A 125 -5.02 13.89 -5.20
N GLY A 126 -3.73 13.54 -5.17
CA GLY A 126 -2.87 13.68 -4.00
C GLY A 126 -3.17 12.66 -2.89
N VAL A 127 -3.74 11.51 -3.25
CA VAL A 127 -4.18 10.46 -2.31
C VAL A 127 -3.30 9.22 -2.42
N ALA A 128 -2.82 8.87 -3.63
CA ALA A 128 -1.84 7.82 -3.82
C ALA A 128 -0.44 8.42 -3.99
N HIS A 129 0.57 7.72 -3.50
CA HIS A 129 1.95 8.20 -3.49
C HIS A 129 2.95 7.08 -3.77
N SER A 130 4.11 7.44 -4.33
CA SER A 130 5.20 6.52 -4.65
C SER A 130 6.47 6.82 -3.85
N ALA A 131 7.19 5.75 -3.49
CA ALA A 131 8.56 5.82 -3.02
C ALA A 131 9.51 5.11 -3.98
N GLU A 132 10.55 5.82 -4.42
CA GLU A 132 11.33 5.46 -5.59
C GLU A 132 12.82 5.36 -5.25
N SER A 133 13.46 4.29 -5.70
CA SER A 133 14.91 4.07 -5.65
C SER A 133 15.51 4.18 -7.04
N TYR A 134 16.47 5.09 -7.19
CA TYR A 134 17.20 5.33 -8.42
C TYR A 134 18.67 4.93 -8.30
N LYS A 135 19.23 4.33 -9.35
CA LYS A 135 20.65 4.07 -9.50
C LYS A 135 21.11 4.53 -10.88
N ASP A 136 22.17 5.33 -10.92
CA ASP A 136 22.74 5.85 -12.16
C ASP A 136 21.73 6.60 -13.07
N GLY A 137 20.68 7.17 -12.47
CA GLY A 137 19.60 7.88 -13.18
C GLY A 137 18.37 7.03 -13.48
N GLU A 138 18.48 5.71 -13.38
CA GLU A 138 17.42 4.75 -13.70
C GLU A 138 16.58 4.38 -12.49
N LEU A 139 15.27 4.21 -12.69
CA LEU A 139 14.36 3.70 -11.67
C LEU A 139 14.57 2.18 -11.51
N VAL A 140 15.04 1.75 -10.35
CA VAL A 140 15.50 0.36 -10.11
C VAL A 140 14.76 -0.36 -9.00
N GLY A 141 13.84 0.33 -8.34
CA GLY A 141 12.93 -0.24 -7.37
C GLY A 141 12.03 0.84 -6.79
N GLY A 142 10.97 0.42 -6.14
CA GLY A 142 10.04 1.34 -5.53
C GLY A 142 8.79 0.63 -5.02
N LEU A 143 7.89 1.42 -4.48
CA LEU A 143 6.59 0.98 -4.00
C LEU A 143 5.59 2.12 -4.12
N TYR A 144 4.30 1.79 -4.12
CA TYR A 144 3.24 2.77 -4.05
C TYR A 144 2.21 2.39 -3.01
N GLY A 145 1.41 3.36 -2.60
CA GLY A 145 0.33 3.17 -1.64
C GLY A 145 -0.64 4.33 -1.63
N VAL A 146 -1.67 4.19 -0.81
CA VAL A 146 -2.75 5.16 -0.61
C VAL A 146 -2.67 5.72 0.81
N VAL A 147 -2.81 7.03 0.96
CA VAL A 147 -2.90 7.69 2.27
C VAL A 147 -4.35 7.87 2.65
N ILE A 148 -4.69 7.43 3.87
CA ILE A 148 -5.97 7.70 4.51
C ILE A 148 -5.71 8.25 5.91
N GLY A 149 -5.90 9.56 6.05
CA GLY A 149 -5.55 10.29 7.26
C GLY A 149 -4.09 10.06 7.64
N LYS A 150 -3.86 9.42 8.79
CA LYS A 150 -2.49 9.07 9.26
C LYS A 150 -2.01 7.67 8.91
N VAL A 151 -2.70 6.95 8.02
CA VAL A 151 -2.32 5.60 7.60
C VAL A 151 -1.83 5.61 6.17
N PHE A 152 -0.69 4.95 5.92
CA PHE A 152 -0.24 4.63 4.57
C PHE A 152 -0.57 3.18 4.25
N CYS A 153 -1.50 2.94 3.33
CA CYS A 153 -1.85 1.61 2.85
C CYS A 153 -0.92 1.22 1.70
N GLY A 154 0.07 0.36 1.98
CA GLY A 154 1.08 -0.02 1.00
C GLY A 154 0.55 -1.08 0.04
N GLU A 155 0.48 -0.80 -1.25
CA GLU A 155 -0.19 -1.68 -2.22
C GLU A 155 0.75 -2.73 -2.80
N SER A 156 1.89 -2.27 -3.31
CA SER A 156 2.86 -3.14 -3.96
C SER A 156 4.22 -2.49 -4.03
N MET A 157 5.24 -3.31 -4.19
CA MET A 157 6.61 -2.91 -4.43
C MET A 157 7.25 -3.76 -5.53
N PHE A 158 8.28 -3.20 -6.17
CA PHE A 158 9.09 -3.88 -7.18
C PHE A 158 10.57 -3.60 -6.96
N SER A 159 11.43 -4.53 -7.38
CA SER A 159 12.88 -4.38 -7.27
C SER A 159 13.53 -5.01 -8.49
N LEU A 160 14.23 -4.22 -9.30
CA LEU A 160 15.02 -4.69 -10.45
C LEU A 160 16.44 -5.09 -10.04
N ILE A 161 16.91 -4.54 -8.92
CA ILE A 161 18.19 -4.91 -8.30
C ILE A 161 18.01 -5.15 -6.81
N SER A 162 18.91 -5.93 -6.21
CA SER A 162 18.83 -6.29 -4.80
C SER A 162 18.77 -5.06 -3.88
N ASP A 163 17.91 -5.14 -2.87
CA ASP A 163 17.61 -4.12 -1.86
C ASP A 163 16.99 -2.81 -2.35
N ALA A 164 16.71 -2.60 -3.64
CA ALA A 164 16.16 -1.33 -4.11
C ALA A 164 14.78 -1.01 -3.51
N SER A 165 13.83 -1.95 -3.56
CA SER A 165 12.50 -1.75 -2.92
C SER A 165 12.59 -1.59 -1.41
N LYS A 166 13.35 -2.47 -0.74
CA LYS A 166 13.59 -2.42 0.71
C LYS A 166 14.20 -1.10 1.16
N SER A 167 15.08 -0.52 0.33
CA SER A 167 15.71 0.76 0.62
C SER A 167 14.73 1.92 0.46
N ALA A 168 13.89 1.91 -0.59
CA ALA A 168 12.80 2.88 -0.75
C ALA A 168 11.82 2.80 0.43
N TYR A 169 11.44 1.59 0.83
CA TYR A 169 10.55 1.36 1.97
C TYR A 169 11.16 1.85 3.29
N ALA A 170 12.45 1.59 3.55
CA ALA A 170 13.14 2.13 4.72
C ALA A 170 13.17 3.67 4.74
N VAL A 171 13.34 4.31 3.57
CA VAL A 171 13.29 5.77 3.46
C VAL A 171 11.87 6.27 3.71
N LEU A 172 10.87 5.63 3.14
CA LEU A 172 9.46 5.97 3.35
C LEU A 172 9.07 5.89 4.83
N VAL A 173 9.37 4.78 5.51
CA VAL A 173 9.06 4.60 6.95
C VAL A 173 9.63 5.75 7.79
N LYS A 174 10.88 6.16 7.52
CA LYS A 174 11.49 7.30 8.23
C LYS A 174 10.74 8.61 8.00
N HIS A 175 10.27 8.86 6.76
CA HIS A 175 9.53 10.09 6.43
C HIS A 175 8.12 10.07 7.01
N LEU A 176 7.39 8.96 6.86
CA LEU A 176 6.08 8.78 7.49
C LEU A 176 6.15 9.03 9.00
N LYS A 177 7.17 8.48 9.67
CA LYS A 177 7.40 8.73 11.10
C LYS A 177 7.66 10.20 11.39
N PHE A 178 8.51 10.85 10.59
CA PHE A 178 8.83 12.27 10.75
C PHE A 178 7.63 13.18 10.53
N TRP A 179 6.76 12.85 9.57
CA TRP A 179 5.53 13.60 9.26
C TRP A 179 4.38 13.30 10.23
N GLY A 180 4.53 12.30 11.11
CA GLY A 180 3.53 11.99 12.14
C GLY A 180 2.40 11.07 11.68
N TYR A 181 2.67 10.22 10.67
CA TYR A 181 1.81 9.08 10.37
C TYR A 181 1.83 8.08 11.52
N ASP A 182 0.77 7.28 11.64
CA ASP A 182 0.57 6.35 12.73
C ASP A 182 1.21 4.99 12.41
N PHE A 183 0.76 4.34 11.33
CA PHE A 183 1.25 3.04 10.90
C PHE A 183 1.09 2.83 9.39
N ILE A 184 1.68 1.75 8.87
CA ILE A 184 1.48 1.29 7.49
C ILE A 184 0.58 0.06 7.51
N ASP A 185 -0.51 0.08 6.74
CA ASP A 185 -1.31 -1.11 6.43
C ASP A 185 -0.58 -1.92 5.34
N CYS A 186 -0.30 -3.18 5.64
CA CYS A 186 0.37 -4.13 4.75
C CYS A 186 -0.57 -5.26 4.29
N GLN A 187 -1.88 -5.12 4.58
CA GLN A 187 -2.96 -6.01 4.19
C GLN A 187 -2.69 -7.48 4.56
N VAL A 188 -2.12 -8.24 3.63
CA VAL A 188 -1.95 -9.70 3.72
C VAL A 188 -0.57 -10.04 4.31
N PRO A 189 -0.50 -11.01 5.24
CA PRO A 189 0.77 -11.49 5.78
C PRO A 189 1.77 -11.94 4.72
N THR A 190 3.01 -11.45 4.82
CA THR A 190 4.14 -11.94 4.01
C THR A 190 5.38 -12.10 4.89
N ASP A 191 6.15 -13.17 4.68
CA ASP A 191 7.41 -13.39 5.40
C ASP A 191 8.41 -12.27 5.14
N HIS A 192 8.37 -11.70 3.93
CA HIS A 192 9.18 -10.55 3.57
C HIS A 192 8.94 -9.35 4.50
N LEU A 193 7.69 -8.91 4.66
CA LEU A 193 7.38 -7.75 5.51
C LEU A 193 7.54 -8.08 7.00
N LYS A 194 7.22 -9.31 7.43
CA LYS A 194 7.49 -9.78 8.80
C LYS A 194 8.98 -9.71 9.15
N SER A 195 9.86 -10.06 8.22
CA SER A 195 11.31 -9.95 8.42
C SER A 195 11.77 -8.49 8.63
N LEU A 196 11.01 -7.53 8.11
CA LEU A 196 11.24 -6.09 8.25
C LEU A 196 10.58 -5.50 9.52
N GLY A 197 9.84 -6.29 10.31
CA GLY A 197 9.19 -5.84 11.54
C GLY A 197 7.67 -5.80 11.49
N ALA A 198 7.02 -6.12 10.35
CA ALA A 198 5.57 -6.16 10.29
C ALA A 198 5.01 -7.26 11.21
N LYS A 199 3.83 -7.01 11.76
CA LYS A 199 3.14 -7.92 12.69
C LYS A 199 1.68 -8.10 12.29
N GLU A 200 1.18 -9.30 12.54
CA GLU A 200 -0.23 -9.60 12.41
C GLU A 200 -0.98 -9.07 13.63
N VAL A 201 -2.11 -8.44 13.39
CA VAL A 201 -3.07 -7.98 14.39
C VAL A 201 -4.46 -8.48 14.02
N THR A 202 -5.38 -8.50 14.98
CA THR A 202 -6.77 -8.81 14.67
C THR A 202 -7.36 -7.71 13.79
N LYS A 203 -8.32 -8.07 12.93
CA LYS A 203 -9.09 -7.09 12.15
C LYS A 203 -9.71 -6.02 13.03
N GLU A 204 -10.30 -6.42 14.16
CA GLU A 204 -10.92 -5.50 15.12
C GLU A 204 -9.93 -4.44 15.61
N TYR A 205 -8.73 -4.85 16.02
CA TYR A 205 -7.67 -3.92 16.44
C TYR A 205 -7.26 -2.97 15.32
N PHE A 206 -7.11 -3.49 14.10
CA PHE A 206 -6.78 -2.68 12.92
C PHE A 206 -7.86 -1.64 12.63
N LEU A 207 -9.15 -2.03 12.61
CA LEU A 207 -10.26 -1.12 12.32
C LEU A 207 -10.42 -0.05 13.39
N ASP A 208 -10.31 -0.41 14.68
CA ASP A 208 -10.33 0.57 15.78
C ASP A 208 -9.23 1.63 15.61
N ARG A 209 -8.01 1.21 15.28
CA ARG A 209 -6.91 2.15 15.01
C ARG A 209 -7.15 2.99 13.77
N LEU A 210 -7.55 2.38 12.66
CA LEU A 210 -7.84 3.08 11.42
C LEU A 210 -8.90 4.17 11.63
N TYR A 211 -10.03 3.85 12.27
CA TYR A 211 -11.14 4.80 12.48
C TYR A 211 -10.79 5.96 13.42
N ARG A 212 -9.81 5.79 14.30
CA ARG A 212 -9.31 6.90 15.12
C ARG A 212 -8.53 7.92 14.31
N VAL A 213 -7.89 7.53 13.20
CA VAL A 213 -6.92 8.38 12.49
C VAL A 213 -7.23 8.63 11.01
N ASN A 214 -8.21 7.93 10.42
CA ASN A 214 -8.54 8.03 8.99
C ASN A 214 -9.16 9.37 8.55
N MET A 215 -9.61 10.19 9.50
CA MET A 215 -10.12 11.55 9.25
C MET A 215 -9.13 12.66 9.65
N HIS A 216 -7.90 12.31 10.03
CA HIS A 216 -6.89 13.28 10.44
C HIS A 216 -5.94 13.59 9.28
N ASP A 217 -5.98 14.81 8.78
CA ASP A 217 -5.06 15.23 7.73
C ASP A 217 -3.65 15.47 8.28
N ILE A 218 -2.64 15.12 7.49
CA ILE A 218 -1.25 15.50 7.70
C ILE A 218 -0.86 16.45 6.58
N GLU A 219 -0.56 17.69 6.93
CA GLU A 219 0.08 18.61 5.98
C GLU A 219 1.57 18.26 5.88
N ASN A 220 1.92 17.49 4.85
CA ASN A 220 3.31 17.25 4.49
C ASN A 220 3.52 17.43 2.98
N ARG A 221 4.77 17.68 2.60
CA ARG A 221 5.20 17.56 1.21
C ARG A 221 5.84 16.21 1.02
N TRP A 222 5.53 15.54 -0.08
CA TRP A 222 6.17 14.31 -0.50
C TRP A 222 7.53 14.62 -1.14
N ASP A 223 8.39 15.22 -0.32
CA ASP A 223 9.76 15.59 -0.66
C ASP A 223 10.74 14.83 0.23
N ILE A 224 11.96 14.65 -0.28
CA ILE A 224 13.00 13.94 0.45
C ILE A 224 13.70 14.87 1.46
N GLU A 225 13.54 14.56 2.73
CA GLU A 225 14.29 15.13 3.83
C GLU A 225 15.68 14.49 3.92
N LYS A 226 16.68 15.17 3.37
CA LYS A 226 18.08 14.68 3.31
C LYS A 226 18.65 14.34 4.69
N SER A 227 18.15 14.96 5.76
CA SER A 227 18.55 14.67 7.13
C SER A 227 18.16 13.25 7.57
N LEU A 228 17.06 12.70 7.04
CA LEU A 228 16.54 11.37 7.41
C LEU A 228 17.28 10.22 6.73
N ILE A 229 17.95 10.48 5.60
CA ILE A 229 18.58 9.43 4.77
C ILE A 229 20.02 9.10 5.22
N LYS A 230 20.62 9.93 6.09
CA LYS A 230 22.00 9.77 6.59
C LYS A 230 22.20 8.53 7.47
#